data_AF-A0A2T2S9G5-F1
#
_entry.id   AF-A0A2T2S9G5-F1
#
_cell.length_a   1.000
_cell.length_b   1.000
_cell.length_c   1.000
_cell.angle_alpha   90.00
_cell.angle_beta   90.00
_cell.angle_gamma   90.00
#
_symmetry.space_group_name_H-M   'P 1'
#
loop_
_entity.id
_entity.type
_entity.pdbx_description
1 polymer ?
#
loop_
_entity_poly.entity_id
_entity_poly.type
_entity_poly.pdbx_seq_one_letter_code
_entity_poly.pdbx_strand_id
1 'polypeptide(L)' 'MFDGRAFRTWTHVLAGACVLAVLFLGVMVMAEEVIGDGARITQAGLRMCAAAFVGYIAVAWLVRRDEARSQPFR' A
#
# COMPACT_ATOMS: atom_id res chain seq x y z
N MET A 1 0.81 0.78 -19.50
CA MET A 1 2.15 1.13 -18.95
C MET A 1 2.45 0.41 -17.61
N PHE A 2 1.81 -0.72 -17.32
CA PHE A 2 2.21 -1.61 -16.23
C PHE A 2 2.17 -3.02 -16.80
N ASP A 3 3.33 -3.59 -17.09
CA ASP A 3 3.40 -5.01 -17.46
C ASP A 3 2.89 -5.83 -16.26
N GLY A 4 1.94 -6.74 -16.49
CA GLY A 4 1.40 -7.65 -15.45
C GLY A 4 2.45 -8.53 -14.75
N ARG A 5 3.75 -8.36 -15.06
CA ARG A 5 4.89 -8.87 -14.27
C ARG A 5 5.00 -8.19 -12.90
N ALA A 6 4.62 -6.92 -12.76
CA ALA A 6 4.77 -6.19 -11.50
C ALA A 6 3.92 -6.81 -10.36
N PHE A 7 2.82 -7.48 -10.68
CA PHE A 7 1.94 -8.13 -9.72
C PHE A 7 2.17 -9.65 -9.60
N ARG A 8 3.09 -10.20 -10.39
CA ARG A 8 3.32 -11.65 -10.46
C ARG A 8 4.08 -12.19 -9.25
N THR A 9 5.01 -11.40 -8.71
CA THR A 9 5.84 -11.80 -7.58
C THR A 9 5.38 -11.11 -6.30
N TRP A 10 5.08 -11.90 -5.25
CA TRP A 10 4.69 -11.37 -3.94
C TRP A 10 5.66 -10.33 -3.38
N THR A 11 6.95 -10.44 -3.72
CA THR A 11 7.99 -9.46 -3.36
C THR A 11 7.71 -8.05 -3.88
N HIS A 12 7.20 -7.90 -5.11
CA HIS A 12 6.90 -6.59 -5.68
C HIS A 12 5.64 -5.99 -5.04
N VAL A 13 4.65 -6.83 -4.73
CA VAL A 13 3.45 -6.40 -3.99
C VAL A 13 3.84 -5.91 -2.59
N LEU A 14 4.72 -6.64 -1.89
CA LEU A 14 5.18 -6.25 -0.56
C LEU A 14 6.02 -4.96 -0.60
N ALA A 15 6.90 -4.83 -1.60
CA ALA A 15 7.67 -3.61 -1.82
C ALA A 15 6.77 -2.40 -2.09
N GLY A 16 5.75 -2.55 -2.94
CA GLY A 16 4.76 -1.50 -3.21
C GLY A 16 3.95 -1.11 -1.97
N ALA A 17 3.50 -2.10 -1.19
CA ALA A 17 2.80 -1.87 0.07
C ALA A 17 3.66 -1.10 1.08
N CYS A 18 4.94 -1.46 1.17
CA CYS A 18 5.90 -0.79 2.05
C CYS A 18 6.14 0.66 1.64
N VAL A 19 6.37 0.92 0.35
CA VAL A 19 6.54 2.26 -0.21
C VAL A 19 5.31 3.14 0.07
N LEU A 20 4.11 2.61 -0.15
CA LEU A 20 2.86 3.33 0.12
C LEU A 20 2.67 3.64 1.61
N ALA A 21 2.96 2.68 2.49
CA ALA A 21 2.87 2.88 3.92
C ALA A 21 3.83 3.96 4.42
N VAL A 22 5.07 3.98 3.91
CA VAL A 22 6.09 5.00 4.22
C VAL A 22 5.65 6.37 3.71
N LEU A 23 5.10 6.45 2.50
CA LEU A 23 4.55 7.70 1.95
C LEU A 23 3.43 8.27 2.83
N PHE A 24 2.47 7.44 3.22
CA PHE A 24 1.40 7.85 4.12
C PHE A 24 1.94 8.30 5.49
N LEU A 25 2.97 7.62 6.01
CA LEU A 25 3.60 7.99 7.27
C LEU A 25 4.27 9.36 7.15
N GLY A 26 5.03 9.59 6.07
CA GLY A 26 5.68 10.87 5.80
C GLY A 26 4.66 12.00 5.67
N VAL A 27 3.57 11.79 4.92
CA VAL A 27 2.50 12.79 4.77
C VAL A 27 1.85 13.10 6.12
N MET A 28 1.58 12.10 6.96
CA MET A 28 1.02 12.31 8.30
C MET A 28 1.97 13.09 9.22
N VAL A 29 3.26 12.76 9.20
CA VAL A 29 4.27 13.50 9.98
C VAL A 29 4.37 14.95 9.51
N MET A 30 4.36 15.19 8.19
CA MET A 30 4.35 16.55 7.64
C MET A 30 3.07 17.30 7.98
N ALA A 31 1.92 16.62 8.01
CA ALA A 31 0.65 17.23 8.41
C ALA A 31 0.66 17.62 9.90
N GLU A 32 1.21 16.78 10.77
CA GLU A 32 1.38 17.08 12.20
C GLU A 32 2.37 18.22 12.44
N GLU A 33 3.42 18.34 11.62
CA GLU A 33 4.33 19.52 11.67
C GLU A 33 3.61 20.83 11.30
N VAL A 34 2.69 20.79 10.34
CA VAL A 34 2.00 22.00 9.86
C VAL A 34 0.81 22.38 10.75
N ILE A 35 0.08 21.41 11.27
CA ILE A 35 -1.19 21.60 11.99
C ILE A 35 -1.00 21.50 13.51
N GLY A 36 -0.04 20.68 13.95
CA GLY A 36 0.23 20.38 15.35
C GLY A 36 1.43 21.13 15.93
N ASP A 37 1.92 20.64 17.07
CA ASP A 37 3.00 21.24 17.86
C ASP A 37 4.34 20.51 17.62
N GLY A 38 4.60 20.10 16.36
CA GLY A 38 5.83 19.44 15.89
C GLY A 38 5.68 17.99 15.37
N ALA A 39 6.73 17.45 14.73
CA ALA A 39 6.75 16.11 14.10
C ALA A 39 6.65 15.02 15.16
N ARG A 40 5.43 14.54 15.37
CA ARG A 40 5.18 13.36 16.19
C ARG A 40 4.53 12.28 15.37
N ILE A 41 5.05 11.06 15.53
CA ILE A 41 4.36 9.87 15.04
C ILE A 41 3.19 9.62 15.97
N THR A 42 1.98 9.92 15.51
CA THR A 42 0.76 9.69 16.28
C THR A 42 0.24 8.28 16.09
N GLN A 43 -0.48 7.75 17.09
CA GLN A 43 -1.13 6.44 17.00
C GLN A 43 -2.15 6.40 15.85
N ALA A 44 -2.80 7.54 15.54
CA ALA A 44 -3.69 7.67 14.40
C ALA A 44 -2.93 7.53 13.07
N GLY A 45 -1.79 8.21 12.92
CA GLY A 45 -0.91 8.07 11.75
C GLY A 45 -0.44 6.62 11.55
N LEU A 46 -0.04 5.94 12.62
CA LEU A 46 0.39 4.54 12.54
C LEU A 46 -0.74 3.60 12.07
N ARG A 47 -1.97 3.80 12.60
CA ARG A 47 -3.16 3.03 12.16
C ARG A 47 -3.49 3.31 10.68
N MET A 48 -3.32 4.55 10.24
CA MET A 48 -3.55 4.94 8.84
C MET A 48 -2.55 4.28 7.89
N CYS A 49 -1.27 4.23 8.26
CA CYS A 49 -0.24 3.50 7.51
C CYS A 49 -0.52 2.00 7.45
N ALA A 50 -0.95 1.39 8.56
CA ALA A 50 -1.35 -0.01 8.60
C ALA A 50 -2.55 -0.27 7.68
N ALA A 51 -3.55 0.62 7.67
CA ALA A 51 -4.69 0.52 6.77
C ALA A 51 -4.29 0.64 5.29
N ALA A 52 -3.37 1.55 4.96
CA ALA A 52 -2.83 1.70 3.60
C ALA A 52 -2.08 0.45 3.14
N PHE A 53 -1.25 -0.13 4.02
CA PHE A 53 -0.53 -1.38 3.73
C PHE A 53 -1.48 -2.54 3.46
N VAL A 54 -2.47 -2.75 4.33
CA VAL A 54 -3.48 -3.81 4.18
C VAL A 54 -4.33 -3.58 2.93
N GLY A 55 -4.72 -2.34 2.66
CA GLY A 55 -5.49 -1.97 1.47
C GLY A 55 -4.75 -2.31 0.17
N TYR A 56 -3.44 -2.01 0.10
CA TYR A 56 -2.64 -2.35 -1.08
C TYR A 56 -2.56 -3.86 -1.31
N ILE A 57 -2.33 -4.64 -0.24
CA ILE A 57 -2.28 -6.11 -0.33
C ILE A 57 -3.64 -6.66 -0.78
N ALA A 58 -4.74 -6.15 -0.23
CA ALA A 58 -6.09 -6.58 -0.58
C ALA A 58 -6.40 -6.35 -2.07
N VAL A 59 -6.05 -5.16 -2.59
CA VAL A 59 -6.22 -4.83 -4.02
C VAL A 59 -5.34 -5.73 -4.89
N ALA A 60 -4.07 -5.92 -4.52
CA ALA A 60 -3.17 -6.79 -5.27
C ALA A 60 -3.66 -8.25 -5.29
N TRP A 61 -4.24 -8.74 -4.19
CA TRP A 61 -4.83 -10.07 -4.14
C TRP A 61 -6.08 -10.18 -5.02
N LEU A 62 -6.95 -9.16 -5.02
CA LEU A 62 -8.14 -9.11 -5.85
C LEU A 62 -7.80 -9.17 -7.35
N VAL A 63 -6.84 -8.35 -7.80
CA VAL A 63 -6.36 -8.33 -9.19
C VAL A 63 -5.83 -9.69 -9.62
N ARG A 64 -5.00 -10.33 -8.78
CA ARG A 64 -4.46 -11.67 -9.08
C ARG A 64 -5.54 -12.75 -9.14
N ARG A 65 -6.58 -12.64 -8.33
CA ARG A 65 -7.72 -13.57 -8.36
C ARG A 65 -8.54 -13.41 -9.63
N ASP A 66 -8.70 -12.18 -10.09
CA ASP A 66 -9.44 -11.86 -11.31
C ASP A 66 -8.68 -12.33 -12.57
N GLU A 67 -7.36 -12.15 -12.62
CA GLU A 67 -6.49 -12.71 -13.66
C GLU A 67 -6.57 -14.26 -13.70
N ALA A 68 -6.52 -14.92 -12.54
CA ALA A 68 -6.62 -16.38 -12.45
C ALA A 68 -8.00 -16.90 -12.89
N ARG A 69 -9.08 -16.16 -12.59
CA ARG A 69 -10.44 -16.52 -13.02
C ARG A 69 -10.67 -16.27 -14.52
N SER A 70 -9.92 -15.33 -15.10
CA SER A 70 -9.98 -14.97 -16.53
C SER A 70 -9.15 -15.88 -17.44
N GLN A 71 -8.39 -16.85 -16.91
CA GLN A 71 -7.71 -17.91 -17.67
C GLN A 71 -8.39 -19.31 -17.53
N PRO A 72 -9.67 -19.51 -17.87
CA PRO A 72 -10.31 -20.82 -17.76
C PRO A 72 -10.06 -21.76 -18.94
N PHE A 73 -9.39 -21.33 -20.02
CA PHE A 73 -9.08 -22.17 -21.18
C PHE A 73 -7.61 -22.06 -21.56
N ARG A 74 -6.81 -23.00 -21.07
CA ARG A 74 -5.59 -23.44 -21.75
C ARG A 74 -5.52 -24.95 -21.71
#